data_AF-A0A1H0AXC6-F1
#
_entry.id   AF-A0A1H0AXC6-F1
#
_cell.length_a   1.000
_cell.length_b   1.000
_cell.length_c   1.000
_cell.angle_alpha   90.00
_cell.angle_beta   90.00
_cell.angle_gamma   90.00
#
_symmetry.space_group_name_H-M   'P 1'
#
loop_
_entity.id
_entity.type
_entity.pdbx_description
1 polymer ?
#
loop_
_entity_poly.entity_id
_entity_poly.type
_entity_poly.pdbx_seq_one_letter_code
_entity_poly.pdbx_strand_id
1 'polypeptide(L)'
;MLQKTLNEMGYQSFRPGQKEIINSVMQAKDTFAMLPTGSGKTLCYHLPAKILPGLVLIVSPLVSLMSDQVTQMRAQGEKKVNLLTSHQSSAEKKDILRNIFYWDMLFVSPEMLSLPRIQEQLKRVSVDLFVVDEAHCISQWGHEFRPEYQRLGNFAELLGHPPLLALTATATREVEEDIKQQLGMKEPAVFKTSVNRENIYLSVIKAESAQHKNEILEENISNVPKPCIIYAGTRKDTEEIAAVLGKYKTAFYHGGMTGEDRTLVQAQFLYSEIDILVATNAFGMGINKPDIRTVIHTHMPASLEQYTQEIGRAGRDGQQSAAILLSAKGDNMLPFHFISMEFPAEKWLEEKLYPEIRHECNVTDTQVKLEVSEGIWRMILSHLKEYSLIKDDNFVHRSNTLEILELLEERYKKRKSKKIEQFRSVEYFASSQGCYRRKLLDYFEEFSQMQQGSPCCSTCHPEFYWKDEKKSISISNRSWQERLNNILHPVAEVNQ
;
A
#
# COMPACT_ATOMS: atom_id res chain seq x y z
N MET A 1 23.04 -21.93 8.01
CA MET A 1 21.89 -21.54 8.86
C MET A 1 20.69 -21.14 8.01
N LEU A 2 20.78 -20.08 7.20
CA LEU A 2 19.64 -19.56 6.42
C LEU A 2 18.90 -20.60 5.57
N GLN A 3 19.61 -21.42 4.78
CA GLN A 3 18.98 -22.46 3.95
C GLN A 3 18.24 -23.52 4.79
N LYS A 4 18.78 -23.85 5.97
CA LYS A 4 18.14 -24.82 6.88
C LYS A 4 16.81 -24.26 7.38
N THR A 5 16.81 -23.02 7.88
CA THR A 5 15.60 -22.33 8.35
C THR A 5 14.59 -22.15 7.21
N LEU A 6 15.04 -21.82 6.00
CA LEU A 6 14.18 -21.71 4.83
C LEU A 6 13.42 -23.02 4.54
N ASN A 7 14.12 -24.15 4.58
CA ASN A 7 13.53 -25.47 4.36
C ASN A 7 12.55 -25.85 5.49
N GLU A 8 12.87 -25.52 6.75
CA GLU A 8 11.99 -25.73 7.91
C GLU A 8 10.68 -24.91 7.81
N MET A 9 10.74 -23.76 7.12
CA MET A 9 9.57 -22.93 6.81
C MET A 9 8.78 -23.42 5.58
N GLY A 10 9.20 -24.53 4.94
CA GLY A 10 8.51 -25.12 3.79
C GLY A 10 8.88 -24.53 2.43
N TYR A 11 9.92 -23.70 2.34
CA TYR A 11 10.38 -23.13 1.07
C TYR A 11 11.60 -23.91 0.53
N GLN A 12 11.62 -24.19 -0.78
CA GLN A 12 12.71 -24.94 -1.41
C GLN A 12 13.92 -24.05 -1.75
N SER A 13 13.69 -22.82 -2.19
CA SER A 13 14.73 -21.90 -2.63
C SER A 13 14.35 -20.44 -2.42
N PHE A 14 15.35 -19.58 -2.28
CA PHE A 14 15.16 -18.13 -2.30
C PHE A 14 14.76 -17.67 -3.71
N ARG A 15 13.87 -16.69 -3.77
CA ARG A 15 13.63 -15.89 -4.98
C ARG A 15 14.76 -14.85 -5.14
N PRO A 16 14.97 -14.31 -6.35
CA PRO A 16 16.00 -13.31 -6.60
C PRO A 16 15.94 -12.13 -5.61
N GLY A 17 17.08 -11.74 -5.05
CA GLY A 17 17.23 -10.63 -4.10
C GLY A 17 16.92 -10.98 -2.64
N GLN A 18 16.12 -12.01 -2.35
CA GLN A 18 15.73 -12.33 -0.97
C GLN A 18 16.93 -12.71 -0.10
N LYS A 19 17.83 -13.56 -0.63
CA LYS A 19 18.97 -14.08 0.12
C LYS A 19 19.96 -12.96 0.46
N GLU A 20 20.18 -12.05 -0.48
CA GLU A 20 21.07 -10.89 -0.34
C GLU A 20 20.54 -9.93 0.74
N ILE A 21 19.25 -9.62 0.72
CA ILE A 21 18.58 -8.78 1.72
C ILE A 21 18.69 -9.42 3.11
N ILE A 22 18.32 -10.71 3.22
CA ILE A 22 18.38 -11.45 4.49
C ILE A 22 19.81 -11.48 5.03
N ASN A 23 20.82 -11.75 4.18
CA ASN A 23 22.21 -11.72 4.60
C ASN A 23 22.64 -10.34 5.13
N SER A 24 22.22 -9.26 4.48
CA SER A 24 22.53 -7.89 4.91
C SER A 24 21.97 -7.61 6.31
N VAL A 25 20.70 -7.94 6.53
CA VAL A 25 20.03 -7.79 7.82
C VAL A 25 20.68 -8.66 8.90
N MET A 26 21.02 -9.90 8.58
CA MET A 26 21.71 -10.81 9.51
C MET A 26 23.15 -10.37 9.83
N GLN A 27 23.74 -9.46 9.05
CA GLN A 27 25.00 -8.78 9.34
C GLN A 27 24.82 -7.49 10.15
N ALA A 28 23.61 -7.25 10.68
CA ALA A 28 23.24 -6.04 11.42
C ALA A 28 23.44 -4.73 10.62
N LYS A 29 23.20 -4.78 9.29
CA LYS A 29 23.26 -3.60 8.43
C LYS A 29 21.88 -3.07 8.12
N ASP A 30 21.73 -1.76 8.15
CA ASP A 30 20.57 -1.08 7.58
C ASP A 30 20.42 -1.49 6.12
N THR A 31 19.19 -1.77 5.71
CA THR A 31 18.91 -2.36 4.41
C THR A 31 17.65 -1.73 3.81
N PHE A 32 17.80 -1.11 2.65
CA PHE A 32 16.69 -0.67 1.81
C PHE A 32 16.47 -1.71 0.70
N ALA A 33 15.25 -2.20 0.58
CA ALA A 33 14.89 -3.25 -0.36
C ALA A 33 13.64 -2.89 -1.17
N MET A 34 13.83 -2.71 -2.48
CA MET A 34 12.75 -2.55 -3.45
C MET A 34 12.51 -3.87 -4.19
N LEU A 35 11.41 -4.54 -3.84
CA LEU A 35 11.00 -5.83 -4.41
C LEU A 35 9.55 -5.74 -4.90
N PRO A 36 9.26 -6.03 -6.19
CA PRO A 36 7.93 -5.88 -6.74
C PRO A 36 6.91 -6.74 -6.00
N THR A 37 5.62 -6.41 -6.16
CA THR A 37 4.54 -7.17 -5.52
C THR A 37 4.61 -8.64 -5.94
N GLY A 38 4.38 -9.53 -4.97
CA GLY A 38 4.50 -10.98 -5.19
C GLY A 38 5.92 -11.54 -5.05
N SER A 39 6.98 -10.74 -4.92
CA SER A 39 8.36 -11.26 -4.73
C SER A 39 8.64 -11.89 -3.36
N GLY A 40 7.68 -11.89 -2.45
CA GLY A 40 7.82 -12.49 -1.12
C GLY A 40 8.62 -11.62 -0.14
N LYS A 41 8.34 -10.31 -0.09
CA LYS A 41 8.97 -9.36 0.85
C LYS A 41 8.89 -9.80 2.31
N THR A 42 7.78 -10.42 2.71
CA THR A 42 7.58 -10.92 4.08
C THR A 42 8.66 -11.90 4.53
N LEU A 43 9.20 -12.72 3.62
CA LEU A 43 10.28 -13.65 3.95
C LEU A 43 11.56 -12.92 4.40
N CYS A 44 11.79 -11.70 3.91
CA CYS A 44 12.99 -10.92 4.22
C CYS A 44 13.10 -10.51 5.70
N TYR A 45 11.99 -10.50 6.45
CA TYR A 45 12.00 -10.31 7.90
C TYR A 45 11.51 -11.52 8.69
N HIS A 46 10.62 -12.35 8.12
CA HIS A 46 10.12 -13.56 8.78
C HIS A 46 11.24 -14.58 9.02
N LEU A 47 12.14 -14.79 8.05
CA LEU A 47 13.27 -15.71 8.24
C LEU A 47 14.26 -15.18 9.29
N PRO A 48 14.73 -13.91 9.27
CA PRO A 48 15.52 -13.36 10.36
C PRO A 48 14.87 -13.50 11.73
N ALA A 49 13.55 -13.30 11.85
CA ALA A 49 12.84 -13.43 13.12
C ALA A 49 12.87 -14.85 13.73
N LYS A 50 13.15 -15.88 12.92
CA LYS A 50 13.37 -17.25 13.40
C LYS A 50 14.76 -17.51 13.97
N ILE A 51 15.70 -16.63 13.64
CA ILE A 51 17.13 -16.82 13.93
C ILE A 51 17.60 -15.85 15.00
N LEU A 52 17.14 -14.60 14.95
CA LEU A 52 17.50 -13.57 15.89
C LEU A 52 16.90 -13.86 17.28
N PRO A 53 17.68 -13.71 18.36
CA PRO A 53 17.21 -14.00 19.72
C PRO A 53 16.27 -12.91 20.27
N GLY A 54 16.36 -11.68 19.79
CA GLY A 54 15.53 -10.55 20.17
C GLY A 54 14.29 -10.37 19.30
N LEU A 55 13.51 -9.34 19.64
CA LEU A 55 12.26 -9.02 18.98
C LEU A 55 12.51 -8.45 17.58
N VAL A 56 11.80 -8.96 16.58
CA VAL A 56 11.63 -8.27 15.30
C VAL A 56 10.37 -7.42 15.36
N LEU A 57 10.54 -6.11 15.29
CA LEU A 57 9.44 -5.15 15.37
C LEU A 57 9.06 -4.71 13.94
N ILE A 58 7.80 -4.87 13.56
CA ILE A 58 7.32 -4.59 12.20
C ILE A 58 6.28 -3.48 12.23
N VAL A 59 6.53 -2.41 11.47
CA VAL A 59 5.58 -1.33 11.21
C VAL A 59 5.04 -1.48 9.80
N SER A 60 3.72 -1.38 9.67
CA SER A 60 3.02 -1.50 8.38
C SER A 60 1.84 -0.52 8.30
N PRO A 61 1.51 0.02 7.12
CA PRO A 61 0.59 1.16 6.96
C PRO A 61 -0.85 0.88 7.34
N LEU A 62 -1.32 -0.36 7.20
CA LEU A 62 -2.72 -0.68 7.46
C LEU A 62 -2.86 -1.72 8.55
N VAL A 63 -3.77 -1.44 9.49
CA VAL A 63 -4.15 -2.40 10.53
C VAL A 63 -4.71 -3.68 9.93
N SER A 64 -5.49 -3.58 8.84
CA SER A 64 -5.99 -4.75 8.12
C SER A 64 -4.85 -5.61 7.56
N LEU A 65 -3.84 -4.99 6.94
CA LEU A 65 -2.68 -5.72 6.40
C LEU A 65 -1.93 -6.47 7.50
N MET A 66 -1.67 -5.79 8.63
CA MET A 66 -1.00 -6.42 9.76
C MET A 66 -1.83 -7.56 10.35
N SER A 67 -3.15 -7.38 10.47
CA SER A 67 -4.06 -8.41 10.98
C SER A 67 -4.08 -9.65 10.09
N ASP A 68 -4.13 -9.46 8.77
CA ASP A 68 -4.10 -10.55 7.79
C ASP A 68 -2.76 -11.30 7.86
N GLN A 69 -1.63 -10.59 7.90
CA GLN A 69 -0.29 -11.19 8.01
C GLN A 69 -0.14 -12.01 9.31
N VAL A 70 -0.53 -11.44 10.45
CA VAL A 70 -0.45 -12.12 11.76
C VAL A 70 -1.36 -13.35 11.79
N THR A 71 -2.56 -13.26 11.24
CA THR A 71 -3.51 -14.38 11.15
C THR A 71 -2.94 -15.50 10.28
N GLN A 72 -2.39 -15.15 9.11
CA GLN A 72 -1.79 -16.11 8.19
C GLN A 72 -0.56 -16.80 8.81
N MET A 73 0.33 -16.05 9.45
CA MET A 73 1.49 -16.60 10.15
C MET A 73 1.07 -17.56 11.26
N ARG A 74 0.09 -17.18 12.10
CA ARG A 74 -0.43 -18.05 13.16
C ARG A 74 -1.05 -19.33 12.62
N ALA A 75 -1.81 -19.25 11.52
CA ALA A 75 -2.38 -20.41 10.84
C ALA A 75 -1.28 -21.35 10.31
N GLN A 76 -0.13 -20.81 9.92
CA GLN A 76 1.06 -21.58 9.52
C GLN A 76 1.87 -22.12 10.71
N GLY A 77 1.41 -21.93 11.94
CA GLY A 77 2.05 -22.45 13.16
C GLY A 77 2.95 -21.45 13.90
N GLU A 78 3.01 -20.19 13.48
CA GLU A 78 3.76 -19.14 14.17
C GLU A 78 3.06 -18.72 15.46
N LYS A 79 3.44 -19.30 16.60
CA LYS A 79 2.80 -19.01 17.90
C LYS A 79 3.32 -17.74 18.57
N LYS A 80 4.50 -17.26 18.17
CA LYS A 80 5.20 -16.13 18.80
C LYS A 80 5.14 -14.83 17.99
N VAL A 81 4.07 -14.67 17.22
CA VAL A 81 3.75 -13.43 16.50
C VAL A 81 2.53 -12.77 17.11
N ASN A 82 2.58 -11.45 17.30
CA ASN A 82 1.44 -10.68 17.82
C ASN A 82 1.27 -9.33 17.14
N LEU A 83 0.14 -8.67 17.43
CA LEU A 83 -0.30 -7.41 16.82
C LEU A 83 -0.67 -6.39 17.89
N LEU A 84 -0.15 -5.17 17.77
CA LEU A 84 -0.45 -4.04 18.65
C LEU A 84 -0.92 -2.81 17.85
N THR A 85 -2.24 -2.58 17.87
CA THR A 85 -2.92 -1.49 17.15
C THR A 85 -4.01 -0.86 18.02
N SER A 86 -4.74 0.12 17.47
CA SER A 86 -5.91 0.69 18.15
C SER A 86 -7.04 -0.33 18.39
N HIS A 87 -7.14 -1.38 17.56
CA HIS A 87 -8.28 -2.31 17.57
C HIS A 87 -8.28 -3.29 18.75
N GLN A 88 -7.12 -3.58 19.35
CA GLN A 88 -7.05 -4.40 20.56
C GLN A 88 -7.65 -3.66 21.76
N SER A 89 -8.38 -4.39 22.60
CA SER A 89 -8.88 -3.92 23.88
C SER A 89 -7.74 -3.51 24.82
N SER A 90 -8.05 -2.71 25.85
CA SER A 90 -7.04 -2.34 26.86
C SER A 90 -6.48 -3.53 27.63
N ALA A 91 -7.24 -4.62 27.77
CA ALA A 91 -6.79 -5.85 28.42
C ALA A 91 -5.78 -6.59 27.54
N GLU A 92 -6.10 -6.78 26.26
CA GLU A 92 -5.20 -7.43 25.28
C GLU A 92 -3.90 -6.64 25.12
N LYS A 93 -3.97 -5.31 24.99
CA LYS A 93 -2.77 -4.45 24.92
C LYS A 93 -1.86 -4.65 26.14
N LYS A 94 -2.45 -4.73 27.34
CA LYS A 94 -1.68 -4.97 28.58
C LYS A 94 -1.05 -6.36 28.58
N ASP A 95 -1.75 -7.38 28.10
CA ASP A 95 -1.24 -8.74 28.04
C ASP A 95 -0.08 -8.87 27.04
N ILE A 96 -0.23 -8.31 25.84
CA ILE A 96 0.83 -8.29 24.81
C ILE A 96 2.12 -7.68 25.37
N LEU A 97 2.01 -6.52 26.04
CA LEU A 97 3.16 -5.81 26.60
C LEU A 97 3.76 -6.50 27.82
N ARG A 98 2.96 -7.16 28.66
CA ARG A 98 3.48 -7.97 29.78
C ARG A 98 4.33 -9.13 29.27
N ASN A 99 3.91 -9.74 28.17
CA ASN A 99 4.58 -10.87 27.54
C ASN A 99 5.56 -10.43 26.43
N ILE A 100 6.05 -9.18 26.44
CA ILE A 100 6.82 -8.64 25.31
C ILE A 100 8.11 -9.42 25.00
N PHE A 101 8.72 -10.03 26.01
CA PHE A 101 9.91 -10.88 25.89
C PHE A 101 9.64 -12.27 25.29
N TYR A 102 8.37 -12.69 25.19
CA TYR A 102 8.00 -13.99 24.64
C TYR A 102 7.86 -13.97 23.11
N TRP A 103 7.58 -12.80 22.53
CA TRP A 103 7.30 -12.66 21.10
C TRP A 103 8.59 -12.58 20.28
N ASP A 104 8.65 -13.35 19.19
CA ASP A 104 9.72 -13.25 18.19
C ASP A 104 9.41 -12.11 17.20
N MET A 105 8.11 -11.88 16.93
CA MET A 105 7.63 -10.83 16.03
C MET A 105 6.47 -10.04 16.65
N LEU A 106 6.55 -8.71 16.57
CA LEU A 106 5.46 -7.82 16.95
C LEU A 106 5.16 -6.84 15.83
N PHE A 107 3.96 -6.96 15.25
CA PHE A 107 3.42 -5.96 14.34
C PHE A 107 2.84 -4.81 15.15
N VAL A 108 3.16 -3.57 14.79
CA VAL A 108 2.73 -2.39 15.53
C VAL A 108 2.34 -1.25 14.58
N SER A 109 1.22 -0.59 14.89
CA SER A 109 0.84 0.59 14.11
C SER A 109 1.69 1.82 14.53
N PRO A 110 2.01 2.73 13.60
CA PRO A 110 2.78 3.95 13.92
C PRO A 110 2.14 4.80 15.03
N GLU A 111 0.81 4.82 15.09
CA GLU A 111 0.05 5.53 16.11
C GLU A 111 0.27 4.93 17.51
N MET A 112 0.38 3.60 17.61
CA MET A 112 0.72 2.96 18.89
C MET A 112 2.16 3.25 19.31
N LEU A 113 3.10 3.33 18.36
CA LEU A 113 4.49 3.69 18.64
C LEU A 113 4.65 5.11 19.16
N SER A 114 3.70 6.00 18.86
CA SER A 114 3.71 7.38 19.37
C SER A 114 3.29 7.48 20.84
N LEU A 115 2.76 6.42 21.44
CA LEU A 115 2.31 6.42 22.83
C LEU A 115 3.48 6.22 23.81
N PRO A 116 3.75 7.14 24.75
CA PRO A 116 4.90 7.04 25.66
C PRO A 116 4.94 5.72 26.45
N ARG A 117 3.77 5.23 26.90
CA ARG A 117 3.68 3.95 27.62
C ARG A 117 4.18 2.76 26.81
N ILE A 118 3.96 2.76 25.49
CA ILE A 118 4.39 1.67 24.61
C ILE A 118 5.90 1.76 24.40
N GLN A 119 6.42 2.97 24.16
CA GLN A 119 7.85 3.24 24.04
C GLN A 119 8.62 2.77 25.28
N GLU A 120 8.12 3.07 26.48
CA GLU A 120 8.75 2.66 27.75
C GLU A 120 8.78 1.14 27.97
N GLN A 121 7.86 0.38 27.36
CA GLN A 121 7.91 -1.09 27.40
C GLN A 121 8.86 -1.64 26.33
N LEU A 122 8.86 -1.07 25.12
CA LEU A 122 9.73 -1.50 24.03
C LEU A 122 11.22 -1.24 24.33
N LYS A 123 11.55 -0.19 25.08
CA LYS A 123 12.92 0.05 25.59
C LYS A 123 13.46 -1.08 26.48
N ARG A 124 12.59 -1.93 27.04
CA ARG A 124 12.99 -2.99 27.98
C ARG A 124 13.38 -4.29 27.29
N VAL A 125 13.08 -4.44 26.00
CA VAL A 125 13.37 -5.65 25.21
C VAL A 125 14.44 -5.35 24.18
N SER A 126 15.28 -6.35 23.86
CA SER A 126 16.20 -6.25 22.72
C SER A 126 15.40 -6.31 21.44
N VAL A 127 15.43 -5.24 20.65
CA VAL A 127 14.91 -5.25 19.28
C VAL A 127 16.09 -5.52 18.36
N ASP A 128 16.11 -6.68 17.71
CA ASP A 128 17.25 -7.09 16.87
C ASP A 128 17.08 -6.67 15.42
N LEU A 129 15.85 -6.31 15.04
CA LEU A 129 15.50 -5.83 13.70
C LEU A 129 14.27 -4.94 13.77
N PHE A 130 14.35 -3.75 13.18
CA PHE A 130 13.21 -2.85 13.04
C PHE A 130 12.82 -2.72 11.57
N VAL A 131 11.63 -3.24 11.24
CA VAL A 131 11.13 -3.36 9.88
C VAL A 131 10.08 -2.30 9.61
N VAL A 132 10.21 -1.60 8.49
CA VAL A 132 9.17 -0.76 7.92
C VAL A 132 8.70 -1.36 6.60
N ASP A 133 7.54 -2.00 6.64
CA ASP A 133 6.87 -2.53 5.45
C ASP A 133 6.10 -1.43 4.71
N GLU A 134 6.02 -1.54 3.40
CA GLU A 134 5.51 -0.49 2.50
C GLU A 134 6.09 0.91 2.80
N ALA A 135 7.42 0.98 2.94
CA ALA A 135 8.16 2.17 3.35
C ALA A 135 7.92 3.40 2.47
N HIS A 136 7.41 3.25 1.24
CA HIS A 136 6.96 4.39 0.42
C HIS A 136 5.89 5.25 1.10
N CYS A 137 5.12 4.69 2.04
CA CYS A 137 4.17 5.45 2.86
C CYS A 137 4.86 6.53 3.70
N ILE A 138 6.14 6.42 4.04
CA ILE A 138 6.88 7.48 4.73
C ILE A 138 6.90 8.75 3.86
N SER A 139 7.26 8.59 2.59
CA SER A 139 7.34 9.70 1.64
C SER A 139 5.96 10.17 1.15
N GLN A 140 5.07 9.21 0.85
CA GLN A 140 3.76 9.50 0.23
C GLN A 140 2.67 9.88 1.24
N TRP A 141 2.65 9.26 2.43
CA TRP A 141 1.57 9.41 3.42
C TRP A 141 2.04 10.12 4.69
N GLY A 142 3.33 10.02 5.03
CA GLY A 142 3.91 10.59 6.23
C GLY A 142 3.62 12.07 6.35
N HIS A 143 3.41 12.77 5.25
CA HIS A 143 3.20 14.21 5.21
C HIS A 143 1.75 14.70 5.34
N GLU A 144 0.76 13.85 5.07
CA GLU A 144 -0.64 14.27 4.86
C GLU A 144 -1.66 13.31 5.48
N PHE A 145 -1.43 12.00 5.40
CA PHE A 145 -2.39 10.99 5.83
C PHE A 145 -2.05 10.38 7.20
N ARG A 146 -0.76 10.21 7.51
CA ARG A 146 -0.27 9.64 8.79
C ARG A 146 1.07 10.23 9.24
N PRO A 147 1.07 11.40 9.89
CA PRO A 147 2.27 12.07 10.40
C PRO A 147 3.19 11.23 11.28
N GLU A 148 2.66 10.20 11.93
CA GLU A 148 3.38 9.27 12.78
C GLU A 148 4.47 8.50 12.02
N TYR A 149 4.34 8.32 10.70
CA TYR A 149 5.36 7.70 9.86
C TYR A 149 6.66 8.51 9.81
N GLN A 150 6.59 9.86 9.85
CA GLN A 150 7.80 10.70 9.86
C GLN A 150 8.61 10.54 11.15
N ARG A 151 7.99 10.02 12.22
CA ARG A 151 8.64 9.86 13.54
C ARG A 151 9.29 8.50 13.73
N LEU A 152 9.23 7.62 12.73
CA LEU A 152 9.80 6.28 12.83
C LEU A 152 11.34 6.32 12.98
N GLY A 153 12.03 7.29 12.37
CA GLY A 153 13.46 7.51 12.59
C GLY A 153 13.79 7.82 14.05
N ASN A 154 13.09 8.80 14.65
CA ASN A 154 13.24 9.13 16.08
C ASN A 154 12.94 7.93 16.99
N PHE A 155 11.98 7.09 16.59
CA PHE A 155 11.66 5.87 17.33
C PHE A 155 12.76 4.81 17.20
N ALA A 156 13.37 4.66 16.02
CA ALA A 156 14.54 3.79 15.84
C ALA A 156 15.70 4.24 16.75
N GLU A 157 15.98 5.54 16.83
CA GLU A 157 16.98 6.10 17.76
C GLU A 157 16.64 5.79 19.22
N LEU A 158 15.36 5.93 19.62
CA LEU A 158 14.89 5.63 20.96
C LEU A 158 15.08 4.16 21.35
N LEU A 159 15.07 3.24 20.38
CA LEU A 159 15.37 1.82 20.57
C LEU A 159 16.88 1.49 20.59
N GLY A 160 17.75 2.49 20.47
CA GLY A 160 19.20 2.28 20.37
C GLY A 160 19.69 2.03 18.93
N HIS A 161 18.88 2.37 17.93
CA HIS A 161 19.16 2.23 16.50
C HIS A 161 19.46 0.78 16.07
N PRO A 162 18.50 -0.15 16.27
CA PRO A 162 18.63 -1.51 15.76
C PRO A 162 18.67 -1.49 14.22
N PRO A 163 19.20 -2.55 13.57
CA PRO A 163 19.23 -2.64 12.11
C PRO A 163 17.86 -2.35 11.50
N LEU A 164 17.82 -1.39 10.57
CA LEU A 164 16.61 -0.97 9.89
C LEU A 164 16.42 -1.72 8.58
N LEU A 165 15.24 -2.32 8.38
CA LEU A 165 14.84 -2.90 7.11
C LEU A 165 13.65 -2.15 6.53
N ALA A 166 13.87 -1.36 5.48
CA ALA A 166 12.83 -0.67 4.73
C ALA A 166 12.45 -1.48 3.48
N LEU A 167 11.19 -1.88 3.36
CA LEU A 167 10.67 -2.69 2.27
C LEU A 167 9.61 -1.93 1.47
N THR A 168 9.71 -1.90 0.14
CA THR A 168 8.67 -1.33 -0.72
C THR A 168 8.55 -2.08 -2.05
N ALA A 169 7.38 -1.99 -2.69
CA ALA A 169 7.19 -2.50 -4.05
C ALA A 169 7.77 -1.59 -5.12
N THR A 170 7.61 -0.30 -4.92
CA THR A 170 7.82 0.75 -5.91
C THR A 170 8.36 1.97 -5.19
N ALA A 171 9.49 2.50 -5.66
CA ALA A 171 10.04 3.77 -5.22
C ALA A 171 10.88 4.37 -6.35
N THR A 172 10.64 5.63 -6.67
CA THR A 172 11.59 6.41 -7.49
C THR A 172 12.83 6.72 -6.66
N ARG A 173 13.91 7.19 -7.29
CA ARG A 173 15.13 7.58 -6.57
C ARG A 173 14.86 8.65 -5.50
N GLU A 174 13.99 9.60 -5.79
CA GLU A 174 13.60 10.63 -4.81
C GLU A 174 12.90 10.03 -3.59
N VAL A 175 11.97 9.09 -3.80
CA VAL A 175 11.28 8.37 -2.72
C VAL A 175 12.24 7.50 -1.91
N GLU A 176 13.17 6.82 -2.58
CA GLU A 176 14.23 6.03 -1.93
C GLU A 176 15.07 6.88 -0.97
N GLU A 177 15.58 8.03 -1.44
CA GLU A 177 16.41 8.92 -0.62
C GLU A 177 15.62 9.54 0.54
N ASP A 178 14.36 9.94 0.31
CA ASP A 178 13.49 10.46 1.37
C ASP A 178 13.21 9.42 2.46
N ILE A 179 12.98 8.16 2.09
CA ILE A 179 12.83 7.05 3.06
C ILE A 179 14.09 6.89 3.91
N LYS A 180 15.26 6.82 3.27
CA LYS A 180 16.54 6.64 3.98
C LYS A 180 16.80 7.79 4.95
N GLN A 181 16.53 9.03 4.51
CA GLN A 181 16.72 10.23 5.32
C GLN A 181 15.75 10.25 6.50
N GLN A 182 14.45 10.05 6.28
CA GLN A 182 13.44 10.11 7.35
C GLN A 182 13.57 8.99 8.37
N LEU A 183 14.07 7.81 7.97
CA LEU A 183 14.38 6.72 8.89
C LEU A 183 15.73 6.88 9.59
N GLY A 184 16.57 7.83 9.17
CA GLY A 184 17.92 8.00 9.71
C GLY A 184 18.80 6.76 9.46
N MET A 185 18.68 6.14 8.28
CA MET A 185 19.44 4.94 7.93
C MET A 185 20.93 5.26 7.76
N LYS A 186 21.80 4.43 8.33
CA LYS A 186 23.26 4.61 8.32
C LYS A 186 23.88 3.69 7.27
N GLU A 187 24.41 4.29 6.20
CA GLU A 187 25.07 3.58 5.08
C GLU A 187 24.30 2.31 4.63
N PRO A 188 23.01 2.42 4.29
CA PRO A 188 22.18 1.25 4.07
C PRO A 188 22.62 0.47 2.83
N ALA A 189 22.61 -0.86 2.93
CA ALA A 189 22.69 -1.72 1.76
C ALA A 189 21.42 -1.54 0.92
N VAL A 190 21.60 -1.28 -0.39
CA VAL A 190 20.49 -1.02 -1.31
C VAL A 190 20.32 -2.21 -2.26
N PHE A 191 19.18 -2.87 -2.17
CA PHE A 191 18.80 -3.95 -3.09
C PHE A 191 17.57 -3.54 -3.89
N LYS A 192 17.74 -3.42 -5.21
CA LYS A 192 16.66 -3.06 -6.12
C LYS A 192 16.51 -4.14 -7.19
N THR A 193 15.32 -4.73 -7.23
CA THR A 193 14.91 -5.57 -8.36
C THR A 193 14.00 -4.77 -9.28
N SER A 194 14.01 -5.11 -10.57
CA SER A 194 13.24 -4.39 -11.57
C SER A 194 11.75 -4.37 -11.26
N VAL A 195 11.10 -3.22 -11.47
CA VAL A 195 9.63 -3.10 -11.43
C VAL A 195 8.96 -3.76 -12.65
N ASN A 196 9.74 -4.15 -13.67
CA ASN A 196 9.23 -4.77 -14.88
C ASN A 196 8.58 -6.13 -14.60
N ARG A 197 7.33 -6.26 -15.03
CA ARG A 197 6.60 -7.53 -15.06
C ARG A 197 6.34 -7.90 -16.51
N GLU A 198 7.26 -8.67 -17.07
CA GLU A 198 7.26 -9.05 -18.49
C GLU A 198 6.05 -9.87 -18.90
N ASN A 199 5.46 -10.60 -17.95
CA ASN A 199 4.26 -11.39 -18.16
C ASN A 199 2.96 -10.56 -18.20
N ILE A 200 3.01 -9.25 -17.90
CA ILE A 200 1.81 -8.38 -17.90
C ILE A 200 1.76 -7.54 -19.17
N TYR A 201 0.86 -7.86 -20.09
CA TYR A 201 0.62 -7.05 -21.27
C TYR A 201 -0.05 -5.71 -20.91
N LEU A 202 0.53 -4.58 -21.34
CA LEU A 202 0.01 -3.24 -21.04
C LEU A 202 -0.84 -2.71 -22.20
N SER A 203 -2.06 -2.25 -21.92
CA SER A 203 -2.95 -1.66 -22.91
C SER A 203 -3.59 -0.37 -22.39
N VAL A 204 -3.65 0.65 -23.23
CA VAL A 204 -4.46 1.85 -22.99
C VAL A 204 -5.50 1.93 -24.09
N ILE A 205 -6.77 1.98 -23.71
CA ILE A 205 -7.89 2.11 -24.65
C ILE A 205 -8.48 3.52 -24.46
N LYS A 206 -8.50 4.29 -25.55
CA LYS A 206 -9.02 5.65 -25.54
C LYS A 206 -10.51 5.62 -25.88
N ALA A 207 -11.32 6.19 -24.99
CA ALA A 207 -12.75 6.39 -25.16
C ALA A 207 -13.05 7.87 -25.38
N GLU A 208 -14.20 8.16 -25.99
CA GLU A 208 -14.64 9.52 -26.27
C GLU A 208 -15.23 10.22 -25.04
N SER A 209 -15.83 9.44 -24.14
CA SER A 209 -16.52 9.92 -22.94
C SER A 209 -16.49 8.86 -21.83
N ALA A 210 -16.89 9.24 -20.62
CA ALA A 210 -17.07 8.30 -19.51
C ALA A 210 -18.12 7.22 -19.84
N GLN A 211 -19.19 7.60 -20.54
CA GLN A 211 -20.22 6.66 -20.99
C GLN A 211 -19.66 5.64 -21.99
N HIS A 212 -18.85 6.10 -22.96
CA HIS A 212 -18.18 5.21 -23.91
C HIS A 212 -17.19 4.26 -23.21
N LYS A 213 -16.55 4.66 -22.08
CA LYS A 213 -15.75 3.71 -21.28
C LYS A 213 -16.59 2.56 -20.72
N ASN A 214 -17.80 2.85 -20.24
CA ASN A 214 -18.70 1.83 -19.71
C ASN A 214 -19.16 0.87 -20.82
N GLU A 215 -19.45 1.38 -22.01
CA GLU A 215 -19.79 0.58 -23.19
C GLU A 215 -18.63 -0.33 -23.60
N ILE A 216 -17.41 0.22 -23.74
CA ILE A 216 -16.20 -0.57 -24.02
C ILE A 216 -16.00 -1.67 -22.97
N LEU A 217 -16.17 -1.34 -21.69
CA LEU A 217 -16.03 -2.31 -20.61
C LEU A 217 -17.06 -3.44 -20.76
N GLU A 218 -18.34 -3.12 -20.94
CA GLU A 218 -19.41 -4.12 -21.03
C GLU A 218 -19.26 -5.02 -22.27
N GLU A 219 -18.88 -4.45 -23.42
CA GLU A 219 -18.68 -5.19 -24.66
C GLU A 219 -17.51 -6.17 -24.58
N ASN A 220 -16.42 -5.78 -23.90
CA ASN A 220 -15.17 -6.53 -23.91
C ASN A 220 -14.97 -7.45 -22.69
N ILE A 221 -15.65 -7.21 -21.57
CA ILE A 221 -15.46 -7.98 -20.33
C ILE A 221 -15.72 -9.49 -20.49
N SER A 222 -16.57 -9.87 -21.44
CA SER A 222 -16.83 -11.28 -21.78
C SER A 222 -15.56 -11.99 -22.26
N ASN A 223 -14.72 -11.29 -23.03
CA ASN A 223 -13.48 -11.78 -23.63
C ASN A 223 -12.24 -11.55 -22.74
N VAL A 224 -12.39 -10.81 -21.65
CA VAL A 224 -11.32 -10.58 -20.69
C VAL A 224 -11.09 -11.83 -19.84
N PRO A 225 -9.85 -12.34 -19.74
CA PRO A 225 -9.51 -13.43 -18.84
C PRO A 225 -9.83 -13.12 -17.38
N LYS A 226 -10.37 -14.12 -16.69
CA LYS A 226 -10.73 -14.05 -15.26
C LYS A 226 -9.78 -14.95 -14.46
N PRO A 227 -9.57 -14.71 -13.15
CA PRO A 227 -10.15 -13.64 -12.33
C PRO A 227 -9.65 -12.24 -12.68
N CYS A 228 -10.52 -11.25 -12.59
CA CYS A 228 -10.28 -9.88 -12.99
C CYS A 228 -10.54 -8.90 -11.83
N ILE A 229 -9.70 -7.87 -11.70
CA ILE A 229 -9.95 -6.71 -10.84
C ILE A 229 -10.29 -5.51 -11.73
N ILE A 230 -11.33 -4.76 -11.38
CA ILE A 230 -11.69 -3.50 -12.05
C ILE A 230 -11.56 -2.36 -11.04
N TYR A 231 -10.57 -1.49 -11.20
CA TYR A 231 -10.34 -0.32 -10.36
C TYR A 231 -11.19 0.88 -10.82
N ALA A 232 -12.13 1.30 -9.97
CA ALA A 232 -12.99 2.45 -10.18
C ALA A 232 -12.65 3.61 -9.21
N GLY A 233 -12.97 4.84 -9.64
CA GLY A 233 -12.51 6.06 -8.97
C GLY A 233 -13.30 6.39 -7.70
N THR A 234 -14.58 6.00 -7.63
CA THR A 234 -15.44 6.28 -6.48
C THR A 234 -16.17 5.03 -5.98
N ARG A 235 -16.67 5.08 -4.74
CA ARG A 235 -17.50 4.02 -4.14
C ARG A 235 -18.74 3.76 -4.99
N LYS A 236 -19.38 4.84 -5.42
CA LYS A 236 -20.55 4.79 -6.29
C LYS A 236 -20.25 4.07 -7.61
N ASP A 237 -19.13 4.41 -8.26
CA ASP A 237 -18.74 3.74 -9.51
C ASP A 237 -18.50 2.24 -9.29
N THR A 238 -17.94 1.83 -8.14
CA THR A 238 -17.75 0.40 -7.86
C THR A 238 -19.07 -0.36 -7.79
N GLU A 239 -20.08 0.22 -7.15
CA GLU A 239 -21.41 -0.37 -7.02
C GLU A 239 -22.15 -0.39 -8.38
N GLU A 240 -22.09 0.71 -9.13
CA GLU A 240 -22.75 0.84 -10.44
C GLU A 240 -22.16 -0.12 -11.48
N ILE A 241 -20.82 -0.19 -11.58
CA ILE A 241 -20.15 -1.12 -12.50
C ILE A 241 -20.44 -2.57 -12.09
N ALA A 242 -20.41 -2.89 -10.80
CA ALA A 242 -20.73 -4.24 -10.34
C ALA A 242 -22.18 -4.64 -10.67
N ALA A 243 -23.13 -3.70 -10.56
CA ALA A 243 -24.52 -3.93 -10.93
C ALA A 243 -24.68 -4.21 -12.44
N VAL A 244 -24.05 -3.42 -13.31
CA VAL A 244 -24.04 -3.63 -14.77
C VAL A 244 -23.43 -4.99 -15.13
N LEU A 245 -22.38 -5.40 -14.42
CA LEU A 245 -21.70 -6.67 -14.61
C LEU A 245 -22.32 -7.83 -13.83
N GLY A 246 -23.53 -7.67 -13.28
CA GLY A 246 -24.21 -8.68 -12.45
C GLY A 246 -24.55 -9.99 -13.16
N LYS A 247 -24.44 -10.03 -14.50
CA LYS A 247 -24.53 -11.27 -15.30
C LYS A 247 -23.33 -12.21 -15.13
N TYR A 248 -22.23 -11.71 -14.55
CA TYR A 248 -21.04 -12.49 -14.18
C TYR A 248 -20.99 -12.68 -12.65
N LYS A 249 -20.08 -13.53 -12.16
CA LYS A 249 -19.78 -13.62 -10.72
C LYS A 249 -19.01 -12.37 -10.29
N THR A 250 -19.75 -11.30 -10.02
CA THR A 250 -19.20 -9.98 -9.75
C THR A 250 -19.52 -9.54 -8.33
N ALA A 251 -18.56 -8.90 -7.67
CA ALA A 251 -18.77 -8.19 -6.41
C ALA A 251 -18.06 -6.84 -6.45
N PHE A 252 -18.41 -5.95 -5.51
CA PHE A 252 -17.70 -4.70 -5.30
C PHE A 252 -16.93 -4.68 -3.98
N TYR A 253 -15.88 -3.87 -3.89
CA TYR A 253 -15.06 -3.66 -2.70
C TYR A 253 -14.64 -2.20 -2.55
N HIS A 254 -15.07 -1.53 -1.49
CA HIS A 254 -14.62 -0.18 -1.18
C HIS A 254 -14.64 0.11 0.34
N GLY A 255 -13.97 1.18 0.76
CA GLY A 255 -13.85 1.55 2.18
C GLY A 255 -15.15 2.04 2.85
N GLY A 256 -16.29 2.01 2.15
CA GLY A 256 -17.61 2.29 2.71
C GLY A 256 -18.38 1.05 3.19
N MET A 257 -17.89 -0.14 2.83
CA MET A 257 -18.46 -1.41 3.27
C MET A 257 -18.10 -1.71 4.73
N THR A 258 -18.89 -2.57 5.37
CA THR A 258 -18.58 -3.08 6.72
C THR A 258 -17.25 -3.85 6.74
N GLY A 259 -16.68 -4.06 7.92
CA GLY A 259 -15.46 -4.87 8.04
C GLY A 259 -15.70 -6.32 7.61
N GLU A 260 -16.85 -6.85 8.04
CA GLU A 260 -17.32 -8.20 7.80
C GLU A 260 -17.54 -8.48 6.31
N ASP A 261 -18.24 -7.57 5.61
CA ASP A 261 -18.51 -7.72 4.17
C ASP A 261 -17.21 -7.68 3.35
N ARG A 262 -16.27 -6.79 3.73
CA ARG A 262 -14.96 -6.73 3.07
C ARG A 262 -14.17 -8.03 3.24
N THR A 263 -14.14 -8.57 4.45
CA THR A 263 -13.47 -9.86 4.72
C THR A 263 -14.12 -10.99 3.92
N LEU A 264 -15.46 -11.04 3.86
CA LEU A 264 -16.19 -12.04 3.10
C LEU A 264 -15.90 -11.96 1.59
N VAL A 265 -16.06 -10.78 0.98
CA VAL A 265 -15.82 -10.57 -0.46
C VAL A 265 -14.36 -10.83 -0.82
N GLN A 266 -13.41 -10.38 0.01
CA GLN A 266 -12.00 -10.67 -0.18
C GLN A 266 -11.75 -12.18 -0.18
N ALA A 267 -12.28 -12.93 0.80
CA ALA A 267 -12.14 -14.38 0.85
C ALA A 267 -12.74 -15.05 -0.40
N GLN A 268 -13.96 -14.69 -0.79
CA GLN A 268 -14.63 -15.21 -1.97
C GLN A 268 -13.82 -14.99 -3.25
N PHE A 269 -13.21 -13.81 -3.41
CA PHE A 269 -12.34 -13.53 -4.56
C PHE A 269 -11.03 -14.35 -4.52
N LEU A 270 -10.40 -14.46 -3.34
CA LEU A 270 -9.19 -15.27 -3.16
C LEU A 270 -9.44 -16.75 -3.54
N TYR A 271 -10.58 -17.30 -3.13
CA TYR A 271 -11.01 -18.68 -3.40
C TYR A 271 -11.69 -18.90 -4.75
N SER A 272 -11.65 -17.91 -5.66
CA SER A 272 -12.23 -18.01 -7.02
C SER A 272 -13.75 -18.27 -7.04
N GLU A 273 -14.48 -17.80 -6.02
CA GLU A 273 -15.96 -17.75 -6.03
C GLU A 273 -16.47 -16.50 -6.76
N ILE A 274 -15.67 -15.44 -6.82
CA ILE A 274 -15.91 -14.21 -7.59
C ILE A 274 -14.93 -14.19 -8.77
N ASP A 275 -15.44 -13.99 -9.97
CA ASP A 275 -14.64 -13.89 -11.20
C ASP A 275 -14.21 -12.44 -11.47
N ILE A 276 -15.03 -11.46 -11.08
CA ILE A 276 -14.80 -10.04 -11.32
C ILE A 276 -14.98 -9.28 -10.00
N LEU A 277 -13.92 -8.63 -9.54
CA LEU A 277 -14.01 -7.75 -8.37
C LEU A 277 -13.84 -6.29 -8.79
N VAL A 278 -14.88 -5.49 -8.58
CA VAL A 278 -14.86 -4.06 -8.84
C VAL A 278 -14.46 -3.33 -7.55
N ALA A 279 -13.38 -2.56 -7.55
CA ALA A 279 -12.88 -1.99 -6.32
C ALA A 279 -12.34 -0.58 -6.46
N THR A 280 -12.33 0.17 -5.36
CA THR A 280 -11.45 1.35 -5.25
C THR A 280 -10.04 0.91 -4.86
N ASN A 281 -9.11 1.86 -4.73
CA ASN A 281 -7.78 1.62 -4.16
C ASN A 281 -7.78 0.97 -2.76
N ALA A 282 -8.93 0.89 -2.09
CA ALA A 282 -9.10 0.16 -0.83
C ALA A 282 -8.84 -1.35 -0.98
N PHE A 283 -9.11 -1.93 -2.16
CA PHE A 283 -8.75 -3.32 -2.44
C PHE A 283 -7.31 -3.38 -2.95
N GLY A 284 -6.37 -3.43 -2.01
CA GLY A 284 -4.98 -3.21 -2.35
C GLY A 284 -4.00 -4.01 -1.49
N MET A 285 -3.48 -3.38 -0.46
CA MET A 285 -2.32 -3.93 0.23
C MET A 285 -2.64 -5.28 0.90
N GLY A 286 -1.73 -6.25 0.78
CA GLY A 286 -1.89 -7.59 1.39
C GLY A 286 -2.56 -8.66 0.53
N ILE A 287 -3.17 -8.32 -0.60
CA ILE A 287 -3.79 -9.32 -1.47
C ILE A 287 -2.70 -10.23 -2.05
N ASN A 288 -2.86 -11.54 -1.88
CA ASN A 288 -1.96 -12.56 -2.42
C ASN A 288 -2.70 -13.66 -3.19
N LYS A 289 -3.35 -13.29 -4.29
CA LYS A 289 -3.91 -14.23 -5.26
C LYS A 289 -2.94 -14.41 -6.43
N PRO A 290 -2.38 -15.61 -6.68
CA PRO A 290 -1.34 -15.81 -7.68
C PRO A 290 -1.85 -15.64 -9.13
N ASP A 291 -3.12 -15.96 -9.35
CA ASP A 291 -3.72 -16.23 -10.67
C ASP A 291 -4.64 -15.12 -11.20
N ILE A 292 -4.51 -13.88 -10.72
CA ILE A 292 -5.26 -12.73 -11.29
C ILE A 292 -4.81 -12.53 -12.73
N ARG A 293 -5.73 -12.67 -13.69
CA ARG A 293 -5.41 -12.61 -15.12
C ARG A 293 -5.53 -11.22 -15.71
N THR A 294 -6.41 -10.39 -15.19
CA THR A 294 -6.57 -9.03 -15.71
C THR A 294 -6.81 -8.00 -14.61
N VAL A 295 -6.18 -6.84 -14.76
CA VAL A 295 -6.48 -5.63 -13.99
C VAL A 295 -6.95 -4.57 -14.98
N ILE A 296 -8.14 -4.03 -14.77
CA ILE A 296 -8.72 -2.95 -15.59
C ILE A 296 -8.83 -1.70 -14.72
N HIS A 297 -8.42 -0.55 -15.25
CA HIS A 297 -8.62 0.74 -14.65
C HIS A 297 -9.68 1.50 -15.44
N THR A 298 -10.82 1.79 -14.80
CA THR A 298 -11.87 2.65 -15.39
C THR A 298 -11.67 4.13 -15.07
N HIS A 299 -10.66 4.44 -14.24
CA HIS A 299 -10.21 5.79 -13.90
C HIS A 299 -8.68 5.84 -13.94
N MET A 300 -8.12 7.04 -14.11
CA MET A 300 -6.67 7.23 -14.01
C MET A 300 -6.23 7.17 -12.54
N PRO A 301 -5.25 6.32 -12.17
CA PRO A 301 -4.63 6.35 -10.85
C PRO A 301 -3.99 7.71 -10.54
N ALA A 302 -3.76 7.99 -9.26
CA ALA A 302 -3.18 9.28 -8.85
C ALA A 302 -1.70 9.44 -9.26
N SER A 303 -1.00 8.33 -9.48
CA SER A 303 0.40 8.31 -9.90
C SER A 303 0.78 7.01 -10.61
N LEU A 304 1.95 6.99 -11.27
CA LEU A 304 2.47 5.78 -11.92
C LEU A 304 2.96 4.73 -10.92
N GLU A 305 3.35 5.12 -9.71
CA GLU A 305 3.63 4.20 -8.61
C GLU A 305 2.38 3.43 -8.20
N GLN A 306 1.25 4.14 -8.00
CA GLN A 306 -0.02 3.52 -7.69
C GLN A 306 -0.46 2.58 -8.84
N TYR A 307 -0.40 3.04 -10.08
CA TYR A 307 -0.71 2.22 -11.25
C TYR A 307 0.14 0.93 -11.29
N THR A 308 1.45 1.04 -11.09
CA THR A 308 2.39 -0.10 -11.09
C THR A 308 2.08 -1.10 -9.97
N GLN A 309 1.78 -0.61 -8.77
CA GLN A 309 1.41 -1.46 -7.64
C GLN A 309 0.09 -2.22 -7.91
N GLU A 310 -0.89 -1.55 -8.50
CA GLU A 310 -2.21 -2.10 -8.83
C GLU A 310 -2.13 -3.14 -9.95
N ILE A 311 -1.43 -2.85 -11.06
CA ILE A 311 -1.28 -3.83 -12.15
C ILE A 311 -0.41 -5.02 -11.73
N GLY A 312 0.58 -4.83 -10.84
CA GLY A 312 1.47 -5.89 -10.35
C GLY A 312 0.75 -7.00 -9.56
N ARG A 313 -0.55 -6.81 -9.26
CA ARG A 313 -1.45 -7.84 -8.73
C ARG A 313 -1.71 -8.95 -9.74
N ALA A 314 -1.68 -8.63 -11.03
CA ALA A 314 -1.88 -9.59 -12.09
C ALA A 314 -0.67 -10.54 -12.21
N GLY A 315 -0.93 -11.81 -12.51
CA GLY A 315 0.07 -12.75 -12.99
C GLY A 315 1.22 -12.99 -12.03
N ARG A 316 0.92 -13.17 -10.73
CA ARG A 316 1.96 -13.46 -9.71
C ARG A 316 2.48 -14.89 -9.78
N ASP A 317 1.74 -15.77 -10.44
CA ASP A 317 2.19 -17.10 -10.90
C ASP A 317 3.18 -17.03 -12.09
N GLY A 318 3.48 -15.84 -12.61
CA GLY A 318 4.36 -15.64 -13.77
C GLY A 318 3.70 -15.94 -15.12
N GLN A 319 2.44 -16.38 -15.12
CA GLN A 319 1.69 -16.62 -16.36
C GLN A 319 1.27 -15.30 -17.00
N GLN A 320 0.98 -15.36 -18.30
CA GLN A 320 0.53 -14.20 -19.07
C GLN A 320 -0.71 -13.57 -18.42
N SER A 321 -0.63 -12.27 -18.11
CA SER A 321 -1.72 -11.44 -17.59
C SER A 321 -1.82 -10.10 -18.34
N ALA A 322 -2.88 -9.32 -18.10
CA ALA A 322 -3.12 -8.02 -18.76
C ALA A 322 -3.37 -6.89 -17.76
N ALA A 323 -2.95 -5.68 -18.14
CA ALA A 323 -3.35 -4.43 -17.51
C ALA A 323 -3.96 -3.51 -18.57
N ILE A 324 -5.20 -3.07 -18.35
CA ILE A 324 -5.97 -2.26 -19.30
C ILE A 324 -6.38 -0.95 -18.63
N LEU A 325 -5.92 0.18 -19.16
CA LEU A 325 -6.36 1.52 -18.73
C LEU A 325 -7.38 2.07 -19.74
N LEU A 326 -8.63 2.24 -19.30
CA LEU A 326 -9.65 2.96 -20.06
C LEU A 326 -9.51 4.46 -19.79
N SER A 327 -9.19 5.23 -20.82
CA SER A 327 -8.90 6.66 -20.71
C SER A 327 -9.87 7.47 -21.56
N ALA A 328 -10.51 8.48 -20.97
CA ALA A 328 -11.36 9.43 -21.67
C ALA A 328 -10.89 10.88 -21.42
N LYS A 329 -11.30 11.79 -22.31
CA LYS A 329 -11.14 13.23 -22.04
C LYS A 329 -11.89 13.61 -20.77
N GLY A 330 -11.24 14.38 -19.89
CA GLY A 330 -11.82 14.82 -18.61
C GLY A 330 -11.58 13.88 -17.43
N ASP A 331 -10.92 12.73 -17.63
CA ASP A 331 -10.57 11.80 -16.53
C ASP A 331 -9.62 12.39 -15.50
N ASN A 332 -8.98 13.52 -15.81
CA ASN A 332 -8.12 14.26 -14.90
C ASN A 332 -8.88 15.05 -13.83
N MET A 333 -10.18 15.33 -14.03
CA MET A 333 -10.98 16.11 -13.08
C MET A 333 -11.07 15.43 -11.71
N LEU A 334 -11.29 14.12 -11.68
CA LEU A 334 -11.45 13.38 -10.43
C LEU A 334 -10.14 13.28 -9.63
N PRO A 335 -8.98 12.88 -10.22
CA PRO A 335 -7.69 12.93 -9.54
C PRO A 335 -7.29 14.33 -9.07
N PHE A 336 -7.49 15.38 -9.88
CA PHE A 336 -7.22 16.75 -9.44
C PHE A 336 -8.11 17.18 -8.28
N HIS A 337 -9.39 16.78 -8.29
CA HIS A 337 -10.30 17.03 -7.18
C HIS A 337 -9.81 16.33 -5.91
N PHE A 338 -9.43 15.05 -5.98
CA PHE A 338 -8.89 14.34 -4.82
C PHE A 338 -7.60 14.98 -4.27
N ILE A 339 -6.65 15.31 -5.14
CA ILE A 339 -5.42 16.03 -4.74
C ILE A 339 -5.77 17.37 -4.09
N SER A 340 -6.77 18.09 -4.59
CA SER A 340 -7.18 19.36 -4.00
C SER A 340 -7.79 19.24 -2.60
N MET A 341 -8.45 18.11 -2.30
CA MET A 341 -9.09 17.85 -0.99
C MET A 341 -8.10 17.35 0.07
N GLU A 342 -6.85 17.08 -0.29
CA GLU A 342 -5.81 16.67 0.65
C GLU A 342 -5.12 17.86 1.33
N PHE A 343 -5.30 19.08 0.81
CA PHE A 343 -4.64 20.30 1.29
C PHE A 343 -5.66 21.40 1.61
N PRO A 344 -5.35 22.30 2.56
CA PRO A 344 -6.15 23.50 2.75
C PRO A 344 -6.12 24.38 1.49
N ALA A 345 -7.14 25.24 1.35
CA ALA A 345 -7.16 26.24 0.29
C ALA A 345 -6.01 27.25 0.45
N GLU A 346 -5.64 27.93 -0.63
CA GLU A 346 -4.61 28.99 -0.59
C GLU A 346 -5.05 30.10 0.37
N LYS A 347 -4.12 30.60 1.21
CA LYS A 347 -4.38 31.58 2.29
C LYS A 347 -5.31 31.11 3.41
N TRP A 348 -5.75 29.86 3.42
CA TRP A 348 -6.69 29.40 4.45
C TRP A 348 -6.08 29.39 5.85
N LEU A 349 -4.78 29.10 5.99
CA LEU A 349 -4.14 29.14 7.32
C LEU A 349 -4.07 30.58 7.83
N GLU A 350 -3.70 31.52 6.96
CA GLU A 350 -3.66 32.95 7.28
C GLU A 350 -5.06 33.52 7.57
N GLU A 351 -6.04 33.26 6.72
CA GLU A 351 -7.34 33.92 6.78
C GLU A 351 -8.31 33.28 7.79
N LYS A 352 -8.21 31.97 8.01
CA LYS A 352 -9.17 31.21 8.84
C LYS A 352 -8.57 30.71 10.14
N LEU A 353 -7.36 30.15 10.10
CA LEU A 353 -6.76 29.51 11.27
C LEU A 353 -5.99 30.49 12.17
N TYR A 354 -5.27 31.45 11.59
CA TYR A 354 -4.48 32.42 12.34
C TYR A 354 -5.32 33.22 13.37
N PRO A 355 -6.54 33.69 13.05
CA PRO A 355 -7.39 34.33 14.06
C PRO A 355 -7.66 33.42 15.26
N GLU A 356 -7.92 32.12 15.05
CA GLU A 356 -8.20 31.17 16.12
C GLU A 356 -6.95 30.91 16.97
N ILE A 357 -5.78 30.82 16.33
CA ILE A 357 -4.49 30.69 17.06
C ILE A 357 -4.21 31.95 17.88
N ARG A 358 -4.45 33.13 17.31
CA ARG A 358 -4.22 34.42 17.97
C ARG A 358 -5.10 34.63 19.21
N HIS A 359 -6.30 34.09 19.20
CA HIS A 359 -7.20 34.11 20.36
C HIS A 359 -7.01 32.90 21.29
N GLU A 360 -6.01 32.06 21.02
CA GLU A 360 -5.69 30.86 21.82
C GLU A 360 -6.91 29.94 22.01
N CYS A 361 -7.72 29.79 20.96
CA CYS A 361 -8.92 28.96 21.00
C CYS A 361 -8.60 27.47 21.25
N ASN A 362 -9.60 26.74 21.75
CA ASN A 362 -9.51 25.28 21.88
C ASN A 362 -9.44 24.63 20.50
N VAL A 363 -8.52 23.68 20.34
CA VAL A 363 -8.24 22.99 19.07
C VAL A 363 -9.44 22.18 18.59
N THR A 364 -10.09 21.43 19.48
CA THR A 364 -11.22 20.56 19.14
C THR A 364 -12.43 21.38 18.69
N ASP A 365 -12.74 22.46 19.40
CA ASP A 365 -13.85 23.36 19.06
C ASP A 365 -13.61 24.08 17.73
N THR A 366 -12.37 24.50 17.46
CA THR A 366 -12.01 25.15 16.20
C THR A 366 -12.18 24.23 15.00
N GLN A 367 -11.92 22.92 15.12
CA GLN A 367 -12.14 21.97 14.03
C GLN A 367 -13.58 22.02 13.52
N VAL A 368 -14.53 21.95 14.46
CA VAL A 368 -15.97 21.95 14.16
C VAL A 368 -16.37 23.31 13.56
N LYS A 369 -15.87 24.40 14.16
CA LYS A 369 -16.16 25.78 13.71
C LYS A 369 -15.71 26.06 12.29
N LEU A 370 -14.52 25.57 11.90
CA LEU A 370 -13.93 25.84 10.59
C LEU A 370 -14.37 24.85 9.50
N GLU A 371 -15.20 23.85 9.84
CA GLU A 371 -15.72 22.84 8.91
C GLU A 371 -14.64 22.15 8.06
N VAL A 372 -13.45 21.98 8.63
CA VAL A 372 -12.29 21.39 7.96
C VAL A 372 -12.33 19.87 8.07
N SER A 373 -11.97 19.18 6.98
CA SER A 373 -11.94 17.72 6.97
C SER A 373 -10.97 17.17 8.02
N GLU A 374 -11.30 16.02 8.61
CA GLU A 374 -10.49 15.40 9.66
C GLU A 374 -9.05 15.12 9.21
N GLY A 375 -8.84 14.75 7.94
CA GLY A 375 -7.51 14.51 7.38
C GLY A 375 -6.66 15.78 7.33
N ILE A 376 -7.18 16.86 6.73
CA ILE A 376 -6.50 18.15 6.68
C ILE A 376 -6.21 18.66 8.09
N TRP A 377 -7.18 18.53 9.00
CA TRP A 377 -7.02 18.97 10.38
C TRP A 377 -5.88 18.24 11.09
N ARG A 378 -5.86 16.90 11.05
CA ARG A 378 -4.80 16.10 11.66
C ARG A 378 -3.41 16.46 11.12
N MET A 379 -3.29 16.68 9.80
CA MET A 379 -2.06 17.14 9.17
C MET A 379 -1.63 18.51 9.75
N ILE A 380 -2.52 19.50 9.76
CA ILE A 380 -2.25 20.84 10.28
C ILE A 380 -1.81 20.75 11.75
N LEU A 381 -2.55 20.05 12.59
CA LEU A 381 -2.21 19.89 14.01
C LEU A 381 -0.85 19.24 14.22
N SER A 382 -0.47 18.27 13.39
CA SER A 382 0.86 17.67 13.50
C SER A 382 1.97 18.70 13.24
N HIS A 383 1.84 19.51 12.18
CA HIS A 383 2.82 20.54 11.88
C HIS A 383 2.82 21.67 12.93
N LEU A 384 1.64 22.11 13.42
CA LEU A 384 1.58 23.11 14.49
C LEU A 384 2.25 22.61 15.79
N LYS A 385 2.16 21.32 16.10
CA LYS A 385 2.89 20.71 17.23
C LYS A 385 4.40 20.78 17.06
N GLU A 386 4.92 20.58 15.85
CA GLU A 386 6.37 20.72 15.55
C GLU A 386 6.88 22.13 15.88
N TYR A 387 6.06 23.15 15.64
CA TYR A 387 6.35 24.55 15.96
C TYR A 387 5.92 24.97 17.38
N SER A 388 5.47 24.03 18.22
CA SER A 388 5.00 24.30 19.58
C SER A 388 3.90 25.37 19.67
N LEU A 389 2.98 25.36 18.71
CA LEU A 389 1.79 26.23 18.63
C LEU A 389 0.54 25.58 19.23
N ILE A 390 0.67 24.42 19.87
CA ILE A 390 -0.41 23.72 20.57
C ILE A 390 0.09 23.28 21.94
N LYS A 391 -0.69 23.55 22.99
CA LYS A 391 -0.44 23.10 24.36
C LYS A 391 -1.75 22.80 25.08
N ASP A 392 -1.85 21.65 25.72
CA ASP A 392 -3.01 21.25 26.53
C ASP A 392 -4.36 21.45 25.80
N ASP A 393 -4.41 21.05 24.53
CA ASP A 393 -5.56 21.18 23.62
C ASP A 393 -5.97 22.61 23.23
N ASN A 394 -5.13 23.61 23.52
CA ASN A 394 -5.33 24.99 23.11
C ASN A 394 -4.23 25.44 22.14
N PHE A 395 -4.56 26.39 21.27
CA PHE A 395 -3.54 27.06 20.47
C PHE A 395 -2.68 27.98 21.33
N VAL A 396 -1.43 28.16 20.92
CA VAL A 396 -0.47 29.06 21.57
C VAL A 396 -0.03 30.09 20.55
N HIS A 397 -0.31 31.37 20.81
CA HIS A 397 0.14 32.44 19.93
C HIS A 397 1.57 32.87 20.25
N ARG A 398 2.39 33.00 19.21
CA ARG A 398 3.77 33.50 19.24
C ARG A 398 3.95 34.67 18.28
N SER A 399 5.00 35.48 18.48
CA SER A 399 5.29 36.63 17.60
C SER A 399 5.52 36.25 16.15
N ASN A 400 6.05 35.06 15.89
CA ASN A 400 6.32 34.52 14.54
C ASN A 400 5.23 33.55 14.04
N THR A 401 4.04 33.53 14.65
CA THR A 401 2.97 32.59 14.27
C THR A 401 2.60 32.77 12.79
N LEU A 402 2.44 34.01 12.33
CA LEU A 402 2.07 34.29 10.95
C LEU A 402 3.14 33.79 9.96
N GLU A 403 4.41 34.08 10.24
CA GLU A 403 5.56 33.57 9.45
C GLU A 403 5.58 32.03 9.39
N ILE A 404 5.27 31.36 10.51
CA ILE A 404 5.18 29.88 10.54
C ILE A 404 4.03 29.39 9.65
N LEU A 405 2.86 30.04 9.69
CA LEU A 405 1.72 29.67 8.86
C LEU A 405 2.02 29.89 7.37
N GLU A 406 2.66 31.00 7.00
CA GLU A 406 3.13 31.26 5.62
C GLU A 406 4.10 30.17 5.13
N LEU A 407 5.06 29.76 5.97
CA LEU A 407 5.97 28.65 5.65
C LEU A 407 5.21 27.32 5.45
N LEU A 408 4.18 27.07 6.25
CA LEU A 408 3.33 25.87 6.09
C LEU A 408 2.48 25.94 4.82
N GLU A 409 1.94 27.10 4.46
CA GLU A 409 1.21 27.27 3.20
C GLU A 409 2.09 27.00 1.99
N GLU A 410 3.30 27.57 1.95
CA GLU A 410 4.27 27.30 0.89
C GLU A 410 4.65 25.81 0.83
N ARG A 411 4.81 25.17 1.99
CA ARG A 411 5.04 23.72 2.07
C ARG A 411 3.89 22.92 1.45
N TYR A 412 2.64 23.27 1.77
CA TYR A 412 1.45 22.60 1.20
C TYR A 412 1.30 22.85 -0.29
N LYS A 413 1.55 24.08 -0.75
CA LYS A 413 1.53 24.47 -2.17
C LYS A 413 2.55 23.68 -2.98
N LYS A 414 3.78 23.57 -2.49
CA LYS A 414 4.85 22.78 -3.14
C LYS A 414 4.48 21.30 -3.24
N ARG A 415 3.91 20.71 -2.18
CA ARG A 415 3.46 19.31 -2.17
C ARG A 415 2.30 19.05 -3.12
N LYS A 416 1.28 19.91 -3.10
CA LYS A 416 0.17 19.85 -4.05
C LYS A 416 0.66 19.89 -5.50
N SER A 417 1.64 20.76 -5.78
CA SER A 417 2.26 20.88 -7.10
C SER A 417 2.99 19.60 -7.51
N LYS A 418 3.73 18.98 -6.60
CA LYS A 418 4.40 17.68 -6.82
C LYS A 418 3.40 16.55 -7.12
N LYS A 419 2.28 16.47 -6.38
CA LYS A 419 1.22 15.47 -6.66
C LYS A 419 0.56 15.69 -8.02
N ILE A 420 0.33 16.94 -8.40
CA ILE A 420 -0.17 17.29 -9.74
C ILE A 420 0.84 16.85 -10.82
N GLU A 421 2.14 17.02 -10.60
CA GLU A 421 3.19 16.56 -11.52
C GLU A 421 3.26 15.03 -11.62
N GLN A 422 3.13 14.32 -10.50
CA GLN A 422 3.02 12.86 -10.49
C GLN A 422 1.81 12.38 -11.29
N PHE A 423 0.66 13.03 -11.11
CA PHE A 423 -0.54 12.71 -11.89
C PHE A 423 -0.38 13.02 -13.38
N ARG A 424 0.26 14.14 -13.74
CA ARG A 424 0.57 14.47 -15.13
C ARG A 424 1.43 13.40 -15.81
N SER A 425 2.24 12.66 -15.05
CA SER A 425 2.99 11.52 -15.58
C SER A 425 2.07 10.37 -16.02
N VAL A 426 0.92 10.20 -15.34
CA VAL A 426 -0.14 9.25 -15.76
C VAL A 426 -0.84 9.74 -17.03
N GLU A 427 -1.17 11.04 -17.11
CA GLU A 427 -1.73 11.63 -18.33
C GLU A 427 -0.78 11.49 -19.52
N TYR A 428 0.51 11.75 -19.32
CA TYR A 428 1.55 11.54 -20.32
C TYR A 428 1.63 10.07 -20.73
N PHE A 429 1.65 9.14 -19.78
CA PHE A 429 1.64 7.71 -20.05
C PHE A 429 0.45 7.30 -20.92
N ALA A 430 -0.78 7.71 -20.57
CA ALA A 430 -2.00 7.34 -21.27
C ALA A 430 -2.15 7.99 -22.66
N SER A 431 -1.67 9.22 -22.82
CA SER A 431 -1.81 9.98 -24.07
C SER A 431 -0.74 9.65 -25.11
N SER A 432 0.46 9.29 -24.67
CA SER A 432 1.65 9.19 -25.51
C SER A 432 1.62 8.04 -26.51
N GLN A 433 2.24 8.26 -27.67
CA GLN A 433 2.51 7.25 -28.69
C GLN A 433 3.78 6.45 -28.36
N GLY A 434 3.90 5.21 -28.82
CA GLY A 434 5.05 4.34 -28.54
C GLY A 434 4.85 3.33 -27.39
N CYS A 435 5.90 2.59 -27.05
CA CYS A 435 5.84 1.49 -26.09
C CYS A 435 5.50 1.95 -24.66
N TYR A 436 4.36 1.48 -24.12
CA TYR A 436 3.94 1.78 -22.75
C TYR A 436 4.91 1.26 -21.70
N ARG A 437 5.44 0.04 -21.87
CA ARG A 437 6.40 -0.52 -20.91
C ARG A 437 7.68 0.30 -20.85
N ARG A 438 8.20 0.75 -21.99
CA ARG A 438 9.40 1.60 -22.01
C ARG A 438 9.19 2.86 -21.17
N LYS A 439 8.09 3.57 -21.39
CA LYS A 439 7.76 4.78 -20.62
C LYS A 439 7.60 4.51 -19.13
N LEU A 440 6.98 3.38 -18.78
CA LEU A 440 6.82 3.00 -17.38
C LEU A 440 8.19 2.77 -16.73
N LEU A 441 9.11 2.09 -17.42
CA LEU A 441 10.47 1.84 -16.91
C LEU A 441 11.32 3.11 -16.88
N ASP A 442 11.20 3.96 -17.90
CA ASP A 442 11.88 5.27 -17.94
C ASP A 442 11.47 6.13 -16.74
N TYR A 443 10.19 6.10 -16.33
CA TYR A 443 9.70 6.80 -15.12
C TYR A 443 10.38 6.32 -13.83
N PHE A 444 10.70 5.03 -13.73
CA PHE A 444 11.42 4.45 -12.58
C PHE A 444 12.95 4.47 -12.76
N GLU A 445 13.46 5.19 -13.78
CA GLU A 445 14.90 5.27 -14.11
C GLU A 445 15.52 3.88 -14.42
N GLU A 446 14.72 2.93 -14.93
CA GLU A 446 15.17 1.59 -15.27
C GLU A 446 15.45 1.44 -16.78
N PHE A 447 16.70 1.15 -17.12
CA PHE A 447 17.13 0.81 -18.49
C PHE A 447 17.25 -0.71 -18.65
N SER A 448 16.12 -1.41 -18.78
CA SER A 448 16.16 -2.86 -19.05
C SER A 448 16.13 -3.16 -20.56
N GLN A 449 16.88 -4.18 -20.97
CA GLN A 449 16.73 -4.77 -22.29
C GLN A 449 15.39 -5.50 -22.33
N MET A 450 14.51 -5.13 -23.26
CA MET A 450 13.26 -5.86 -23.46
C MET A 450 13.58 -7.28 -23.89
N GLN A 451 13.15 -8.28 -23.11
CA GLN A 451 13.25 -9.67 -23.53
C GLN A 451 12.39 -9.93 -24.76
N GLN A 452 12.94 -10.70 -25.70
CA GLN A 452 12.22 -11.17 -26.87
C GLN A 452 11.30 -12.34 -26.46
N GLY A 453 9.99 -12.24 -26.76
CA GLY A 453 9.08 -13.39 -26.70
C GLY A 453 7.76 -13.21 -25.93
N SER A 454 7.66 -12.23 -25.02
CA SER A 454 6.39 -11.91 -24.32
C SER A 454 5.68 -10.72 -25.00
N PRO A 455 4.35 -10.76 -25.17
CA PRO A 455 3.58 -9.63 -25.71
C PRO A 455 3.75 -8.41 -24.80
N CYS A 456 4.46 -7.42 -25.33
CA CYS A 456 4.85 -6.24 -24.60
C CYS A 456 3.65 -5.33 -24.25
N CYS A 457 3.09 -4.62 -25.22
CA CYS A 457 1.99 -3.67 -25.00
C CYS A 457 1.21 -3.44 -26.29
N SER A 458 0.06 -2.79 -26.21
CA SER A 458 -0.81 -2.56 -27.37
C SER A 458 -0.20 -1.74 -28.50
N THR A 459 0.84 -0.94 -28.23
CA THR A 459 1.60 -0.26 -29.29
C THR A 459 2.62 -1.17 -29.97
N CYS A 460 3.19 -2.13 -29.24
CA CYS A 460 4.23 -3.03 -29.76
C CYS A 460 3.64 -4.29 -30.43
N HIS A 461 2.49 -4.75 -29.95
CA HIS A 461 1.80 -5.95 -30.43
C HIS A 461 0.28 -5.69 -30.46
N PRO A 462 -0.22 -4.85 -31.38
CA PRO A 462 -1.63 -4.49 -31.44
C PRO A 462 -2.55 -5.69 -31.74
N GLU A 463 -2.02 -6.68 -32.44
CA GLU A 463 -2.68 -7.96 -32.72
C GLU A 463 -2.76 -8.93 -31.53
N PHE A 464 -2.22 -8.59 -30.36
CA PHE A 464 -2.31 -9.49 -29.21
C PHE A 464 -3.76 -9.62 -28.71
N TYR A 465 -4.34 -10.80 -28.94
CA TYR A 465 -5.67 -11.16 -28.48
C TYR A 465 -5.60 -12.32 -27.47
N TRP A 466 -6.45 -12.25 -26.46
CA TRP A 466 -6.54 -13.28 -25.44
C TRP A 466 -7.47 -14.39 -25.93
N LYS A 467 -6.96 -15.63 -25.92
CA LYS A 467 -7.82 -16.80 -25.96
C LYS A 467 -8.19 -17.14 -24.53
N ASP A 468 -9.43 -16.88 -24.13
CA ASP A 468 -9.95 -17.39 -22.87
C ASP A 468 -10.12 -18.92 -23.00
N GLU A 469 -9.11 -19.69 -22.61
CA GLU A 469 -9.17 -21.15 -22.62
C GLU A 469 -10.13 -21.70 -21.55
N LYS A 470 -10.57 -20.87 -20.59
CA LYS A 470 -11.45 -21.26 -19.49
C LYS A 470 -12.64 -20.32 -19.38
N LYS A 471 -13.63 -20.51 -20.27
CA LYS A 471 -15.02 -20.13 -19.95
C LYS A 471 -15.32 -20.63 -18.54
N SER A 472 -15.80 -19.73 -17.68
CA SER A 472 -16.07 -19.97 -16.26
C SER A 472 -16.57 -21.40 -16.01
N ILE A 473 -15.71 -22.22 -15.41
CA ILE A 473 -16.07 -23.59 -15.02
C ILE A 473 -17.20 -23.46 -13.99
N SER A 474 -18.30 -24.16 -14.28
CA SER A 474 -19.45 -24.29 -13.39
C SER A 474 -19.00 -24.76 -12.00
N ILE A 475 -19.53 -24.07 -10.98
CA ILE A 475 -19.57 -24.41 -9.55
C ILE A 475 -18.74 -25.65 -9.17
N SER A 476 -17.62 -25.45 -8.46
CA SER A 476 -17.13 -26.52 -7.60
C SER A 476 -18.23 -26.80 -6.57
N ASN A 477 -18.79 -28.02 -6.58
CA ASN A 477 -19.75 -28.54 -5.60
C ASN A 477 -19.12 -28.68 -4.20
N ARG A 478 -18.39 -27.66 -3.72
CA ARG A 478 -17.85 -27.67 -2.37
C ARG A 478 -18.97 -27.33 -1.39
N SER A 479 -19.20 -28.24 -0.44
CA SER A 479 -20.22 -28.08 0.59
C SER A 479 -19.89 -26.86 1.48
N TRP A 480 -20.90 -26.27 2.14
CA TRP A 480 -20.65 -25.16 3.07
C TRP A 480 -19.72 -25.59 4.21
N GLN A 481 -19.72 -26.88 4.58
CA GLN A 481 -18.78 -27.46 5.54
C GLN A 481 -17.34 -27.44 5.04
N GLU A 482 -17.08 -27.75 3.77
CA GLU A 482 -15.74 -27.67 3.17
C GLU A 482 -15.25 -26.23 3.05
N ARG A 483 -16.16 -25.28 2.78
CA ARG A 483 -15.84 -23.84 2.80
C ARG A 483 -15.48 -23.38 4.21
N LEU A 484 -16.28 -23.75 5.20
CA LEU A 484 -16.02 -23.43 6.60
C LEU A 484 -14.71 -24.08 7.08
N ASN A 485 -14.45 -25.32 6.69
CA ASN A 485 -13.24 -26.04 7.05
C ASN A 485 -11.99 -25.39 6.44
N ASN A 486 -12.06 -24.85 5.22
CA ASN A 486 -10.93 -24.12 4.61
C ASN A 486 -10.75 -22.69 5.17
N ILE A 487 -11.83 -22.03 5.57
CA ILE A 487 -11.75 -20.73 6.27
C ILE A 487 -11.11 -20.91 7.66
N LEU A 488 -11.45 -22.00 8.35
CA LEU A 488 -10.96 -22.29 9.70
C LEU A 488 -9.61 -23.05 9.70
N HIS A 489 -9.30 -23.77 8.62
CA HIS A 489 -8.12 -24.61 8.42
C HIS A 489 -7.62 -24.56 6.96
N PRO A 490 -6.99 -23.45 6.53
CA PRO A 490 -6.47 -23.34 5.17
C PRO A 490 -5.32 -24.33 4.97
N VAL A 491 -5.56 -25.39 4.20
CA VAL A 491 -4.53 -26.37 3.84
C VAL A 491 -3.54 -25.71 2.88
N ALA A 492 -2.26 -25.71 3.23
CA ALA A 492 -1.21 -25.37 2.28
C ALA A 492 -1.22 -26.41 1.16
N GLU A 493 -1.70 -26.03 -0.03
CA GLU A 493 -1.47 -26.84 -1.23
C GLU A 493 0.04 -26.84 -1.50
N VAL A 494 0.70 -27.86 -0.98
CA VAL A 494 2.04 -28.28 -1.37
C VAL A 494 1.91 -28.78 -2.81
N ASN A 495 2.25 -27.92 -3.77
CA ASN A 495 2.39 -28.36 -5.16
C ASN A 495 3.49 -29.44 -5.23
N GLN A 496 3.11 -30.61 -5.75
CA GLN A 496 4.03 -31.63 -6.25
C GLN A 496 4.88 -31.10 -7.39
#